data_AF-A0A0M1M6X8-F1
#
_entry.id   AF-A0A0M1M6X8-F1
#
_cell.length_a   1.000
_cell.length_b   1.000
_cell.length_c   1.000
_cell.angle_alpha   90.00
_cell.angle_beta   90.00
_cell.angle_gamma   90.00
#
_symmetry.space_group_name_H-M   'P 1'
#
loop_
_entity.id
_entity.type
_entity.pdbx_description
1 polymer ?
#
loop_
_entity_poly.entity_id
_entity_poly.type
_entity_poly.pdbx_seq_one_letter_code
_entity_poly.pdbx_strand_id
1 'polypeptide(L)'
;MKQLRGNLKKQDIALSNGYMKWYRIIDGKLRVFINENHVNHNNELLNKIYWRENRGEICINVPEYCEKFYKAHKALELEFFVKNNVSSLYFQYEVKDWSLKDNYIEVIFTK
;
A
#
# COMPACT_ATOMS: atom_id res chain seq x y z
N MET A 1 13.88 -7.12 -0.61
CA MET A 1 12.63 -6.68 -1.23
C MET A 1 12.94 -6.38 -2.67
N LYS A 2 12.34 -7.12 -3.59
CA LYS A 2 12.58 -6.93 -5.01
C LYS A 2 11.85 -5.68 -5.51
N GLN A 3 12.61 -4.62 -5.76
CA GLN A 3 12.11 -3.43 -6.44
C GLN A 3 11.91 -3.73 -7.92
N LEU A 4 10.72 -3.43 -8.44
CA LEU A 4 10.39 -3.60 -9.86
C LEU A 4 10.65 -2.32 -10.65
N ARG A 5 10.23 -1.18 -10.10
CA ARG A 5 10.28 0.14 -10.75
C ARG A 5 10.53 1.22 -9.70
N GLY A 6 11.10 2.35 -10.11
CA GLY A 6 11.36 3.49 -9.23
C GLY A 6 11.09 4.83 -9.91
N ASN A 7 11.16 5.91 -9.11
CA ASN A 7 10.96 7.29 -9.57
C ASN A 7 9.61 7.53 -10.26
N LEU A 8 8.56 6.88 -9.77
CA LEU A 8 7.23 6.93 -10.37
C LEU A 8 6.43 8.12 -9.83
N LYS A 9 5.90 8.97 -10.72
CA LYS A 9 4.98 10.02 -10.31
C LYS A 9 3.61 9.42 -10.06
N LYS A 10 2.91 9.97 -9.06
CA LYS A 10 1.54 9.57 -8.69
C LYS A 10 0.59 9.56 -9.88
N GLN A 11 0.65 10.59 -10.73
CA GLN A 11 -0.23 10.76 -11.89
C GLN A 11 -0.08 9.60 -12.88
N ASP A 12 1.15 9.12 -13.08
CA ASP A 12 1.47 8.04 -14.02
C ASP A 12 0.95 6.68 -13.52
N ILE A 13 1.09 6.42 -12.22
CA ILE A 13 0.71 5.12 -11.63
C ILE A 13 -0.77 5.05 -11.20
N ALA A 14 -1.39 6.18 -10.91
CA ALA A 14 -2.78 6.26 -10.46
C ALA A 14 -3.76 6.69 -11.56
N LEU A 15 -3.25 7.09 -12.73
CA LEU A 15 -4.01 7.59 -13.87
C LEU A 15 -5.02 8.68 -13.47
N SER A 16 -4.58 9.61 -12.59
CA SER A 16 -5.46 10.62 -12.00
C SER A 16 -4.73 11.85 -11.51
N ASN A 17 -5.36 13.01 -11.70
CA ASN A 17 -4.83 14.33 -11.34
C ASN A 17 -5.38 14.89 -10.00
N GLY A 18 -6.32 14.19 -9.34
CA GLY A 18 -7.04 14.70 -8.17
C GLY A 18 -6.76 14.00 -6.84
N TYR A 19 -7.63 14.29 -5.85
CA TYR A 19 -7.67 13.52 -4.60
C TYR A 19 -7.97 12.05 -4.91
N MET A 20 -7.27 11.15 -4.23
CA MET A 20 -7.51 9.72 -4.35
C MET A 20 -7.31 9.04 -3.01
N LYS A 21 -8.03 7.94 -2.82
CA LYS A 21 -7.81 7.01 -1.72
C LYS A 21 -6.38 6.44 -1.81
N TRP A 22 -5.94 5.82 -0.72
CA TRP A 22 -4.66 5.11 -0.65
C TRP A 22 -4.61 3.85 -1.53
N TYR A 23 -5.67 3.55 -2.28
CA TYR A 23 -5.72 2.45 -3.25
C TYR A 23 -6.60 2.80 -4.46
N ARG A 24 -6.46 2.03 -5.54
CA ARG A 24 -7.30 2.08 -6.73
C ARG A 24 -7.30 0.75 -7.47
N ILE A 25 -8.38 0.44 -8.16
CA ILE A 25 -8.41 -0.69 -9.11
C ILE A 25 -8.11 -0.15 -10.51
N ILE A 26 -7.07 -0.65 -11.15
CA ILE A 26 -6.67 -0.31 -12.52
C ILE A 26 -6.35 -1.62 -13.24
N ASP A 27 -6.95 -1.83 -14.41
CA ASP A 27 -6.75 -3.04 -15.24
C ASP A 27 -6.98 -4.35 -14.48
N GLY A 28 -7.98 -4.37 -13.59
CA GLY A 28 -8.31 -5.53 -12.75
C GLY A 28 -7.31 -5.81 -11.62
N LYS A 29 -6.30 -4.95 -11.43
CA LYS A 29 -5.33 -5.04 -10.33
C LYS A 29 -5.63 -4.02 -9.25
N LEU A 30 -5.44 -4.41 -8.00
CA LEU A 30 -5.50 -3.52 -6.86
C LEU A 30 -4.14 -2.82 -6.72
N ARG A 31 -4.07 -1.53 -7.03
CA ARG A 31 -2.91 -0.69 -6.73
C ARG A 31 -3.05 -0.06 -5.37
N VAL A 32 -2.06 -0.22 -4.49
CA VAL A 32 -1.98 0.49 -3.20
C VAL A 32 -0.84 1.51 -3.23
N PHE A 33 -1.09 2.67 -2.64
CA PHE A 33 -0.22 3.83 -2.64
C PHE A 33 0.09 4.24 -1.21
N ILE A 34 1.26 3.82 -0.75
CA ILE A 34 1.66 3.88 0.65
C ILE A 34 2.64 5.03 0.86
N ASN A 35 2.38 5.81 1.89
CA ASN A 35 3.31 6.80 2.42
C ASN A 35 3.71 6.35 3.82
N GLU A 36 5.00 6.04 3.99
CA GLU A 36 5.54 5.50 5.24
C GLU A 36 5.40 6.48 6.40
N ASN A 37 5.48 7.79 6.15
CA ASN A 37 5.35 8.81 7.19
C ASN A 37 3.91 9.31 7.35
N HIS A 38 2.91 8.63 6.78
CA HIS A 38 1.52 9.05 6.93
C HIS A 38 1.00 8.65 8.30
N VAL A 39 0.53 9.64 9.05
CA VAL A 39 -0.03 9.47 10.39
C VAL A 39 -1.53 9.74 10.42
N ASN A 40 -2.23 9.15 11.38
CA ASN A 40 -3.61 9.46 11.69
C ASN A 40 -3.72 10.73 12.57
N HIS A 41 -4.93 11.06 13.02
CA HIS A 41 -5.20 12.22 13.88
C HIS A 41 -4.58 12.11 15.28
N ASN A 42 -4.20 10.91 15.71
CA ASN A 42 -3.48 10.65 16.97
C ASN A 42 -1.95 10.60 16.78
N ASN A 43 -1.45 11.01 15.61
CA ASN A 43 -0.03 10.96 15.24
C ASN A 43 0.56 9.53 15.18
N GLU A 44 -0.29 8.52 14.98
CA GLU A 44 0.13 7.13 14.83
C GLU A 44 0.31 6.78 13.35
N LEU A 45 1.36 6.03 13.03
CA LEU A 45 1.63 5.59 11.67
C LEU A 45 0.51 4.69 11.14
N LEU A 46 -0.01 5.06 9.97
CA LEU A 46 -1.02 4.28 9.25
C LEU A 46 -0.39 3.12 8.47
N ASN A 47 0.93 3.16 8.24
CA ASN A 47 1.65 2.13 7.52
C ASN A 47 3.04 1.94 8.13
N LYS A 48 3.51 0.70 8.20
CA LYS A 48 4.86 0.35 8.66
C LYS A 48 5.48 -0.63 7.68
N ILE A 49 6.70 -0.34 7.22
CA ILE A 49 7.43 -1.20 6.30
C ILE A 49 8.66 -1.76 7.00
N TYR A 50 8.67 -3.09 7.16
CA TYR A 50 9.74 -3.83 7.80
C TYR A 50 10.74 -4.27 6.72
N TRP A 51 11.63 -3.35 6.35
CA TRP A 51 12.56 -3.50 5.23
C TRP A 51 13.42 -4.76 5.30
N ARG A 52 13.88 -5.13 6.50
CA ARG A 52 14.70 -6.33 6.74
C ARG A 52 13.90 -7.63 6.65
N GLU A 53 12.62 -7.58 6.97
CA GLU A 53 11.72 -8.74 7.01
C GLU A 53 11.03 -8.99 5.67
N ASN A 54 11.07 -8.03 4.74
CA ASN A 54 10.28 -8.05 3.50
C ASN A 54 8.78 -8.15 3.81
N ARG A 55 8.34 -7.35 4.78
CA ARG A 55 6.96 -7.32 5.28
C ARG A 55 6.47 -5.89 5.40
N GLY A 56 5.18 -5.66 5.20
CA GLY A 56 4.52 -4.39 5.41
C GLY A 56 3.20 -4.57 6.16
N GLU A 57 2.93 -3.67 7.09
CA GLU A 57 1.63 -3.49 7.73
C GLU A 57 1.03 -2.22 7.16
N ILE A 58 -0.02 -2.34 6.35
CA ILE A 58 -0.64 -1.19 5.69
C ILE A 58 -2.08 -1.01 6.14
N CYS A 59 -2.56 0.22 6.04
CA CYS A 59 -3.91 0.56 6.45
C CYS A 59 -4.18 0.14 7.91
N ILE A 60 -3.24 0.46 8.81
CA ILE A 60 -3.43 0.28 10.24
C ILE A 60 -4.60 1.18 10.66
N ASN A 61 -5.76 0.57 10.94
CA ASN A 61 -7.02 1.28 11.16
C ASN A 61 -7.99 0.41 11.97
N VAL A 62 -9.20 0.88 12.21
CA VAL A 62 -10.25 0.08 12.85
C VAL A 62 -10.48 -1.25 12.11
N PRO A 63 -10.65 -2.39 12.81
CA PRO A 63 -10.81 -3.71 12.21
C PRO A 63 -11.88 -3.77 11.12
N GLU A 64 -13.02 -3.10 11.32
CA GLU A 64 -14.14 -3.11 10.37
C GLU A 64 -13.77 -2.51 9.02
N TYR A 65 -12.91 -1.49 9.02
CA TYR A 65 -12.41 -0.88 7.78
C TYR A 65 -11.51 -1.86 7.03
N CYS A 66 -10.57 -2.50 7.73
CA CYS A 66 -9.62 -3.44 7.16
C CYS A 66 -10.34 -4.66 6.60
N GLU A 67 -11.30 -5.21 7.35
CA GLU A 67 -12.16 -6.29 6.91
C GLU A 67 -12.94 -5.97 5.64
N LYS A 68 -13.60 -4.80 5.61
CA LYS A 68 -14.39 -4.38 4.45
C LYS A 68 -13.51 -4.20 3.23
N PHE A 69 -12.33 -3.60 3.41
CA PHE A 69 -11.35 -3.46 2.35
C PHE A 69 -10.88 -4.83 1.83
N TYR A 70 -10.46 -5.73 2.71
CA TYR A 70 -9.94 -7.03 2.31
C TYR A 70 -11.01 -7.87 1.59
N LYS A 71 -12.22 -7.97 2.17
CA LYS A 71 -13.34 -8.73 1.57
C LYS A 71 -13.68 -8.25 0.16
N ALA A 72 -13.61 -6.94 -0.09
CA ALA A 72 -13.92 -6.35 -1.39
C ALA A 72 -12.83 -6.59 -2.45
N HIS A 73 -11.58 -6.83 -2.06
CA HIS A 73 -10.45 -6.83 -3.01
C HIS A 73 -9.56 -8.07 -2.98
N LYS A 74 -9.76 -9.02 -2.05
CA LYS A 74 -8.91 -10.22 -1.86
C LYS A 74 -8.71 -11.09 -3.10
N ALA A 75 -9.60 -10.99 -4.09
CA ALA A 75 -9.52 -11.73 -5.34
C ALA A 75 -8.63 -11.05 -6.40
N LEU A 76 -8.17 -9.83 -6.15
CA LEU A 76 -7.37 -9.04 -7.07
C LEU A 76 -5.87 -9.21 -6.79
N GLU A 77 -5.07 -9.16 -7.84
CA GLU A 77 -3.62 -9.05 -7.73
C GLU A 77 -3.24 -7.68 -7.13
N LEU A 78 -2.33 -7.68 -6.16
CA LEU A 78 -1.88 -6.47 -5.47
C LEU A 78 -0.61 -5.89 -6.11
N GLU A 79 -0.68 -4.64 -6.57
CA GLU A 79 0.49 -3.85 -6.95
C GLU A 79 0.81 -2.83 -5.86
N PHE A 80 2.03 -2.90 -5.33
CA PHE A 80 2.43 -2.13 -4.17
C PHE A 80 3.37 -0.99 -4.53
N PHE A 81 2.93 0.23 -4.28
CA PHE A 81 3.72 1.44 -4.49
C PHE A 81 3.95 2.15 -3.17
N VAL A 82 5.21 2.42 -2.81
CA VAL A 82 5.56 3.11 -1.57
C VAL A 82 6.46 4.31 -1.81
N LYS A 83 6.31 5.31 -0.95
CA LYS A 83 7.18 6.47 -0.86
C LYS A 83 7.40 6.85 0.61
N ASN A 84 8.48 7.57 0.86
CA ASN A 84 8.85 7.98 2.21
C ASN A 84 8.01 9.17 2.71
N ASN A 85 7.74 10.17 1.86
CA ASN A 85 6.98 11.36 2.25
C ASN A 85 6.13 11.94 1.11
N VAL A 86 5.40 13.04 1.36
CA VAL A 86 4.46 13.62 0.39
C VAL A 86 5.14 14.08 -0.91
N SER A 87 6.32 14.66 -0.84
CA SER A 87 7.08 15.17 -2.00
C SER A 87 7.89 14.10 -2.74
N SER A 88 8.02 12.90 -2.19
CA SER A 88 8.78 11.81 -2.78
C SER A 88 8.04 11.14 -3.95
N LEU A 89 8.82 10.58 -4.88
CA LEU A 89 8.34 9.67 -5.91
C LEU A 89 8.09 8.27 -5.34
N TYR A 90 7.28 7.48 -6.04
CA TYR A 90 6.96 6.12 -5.65
C TYR A 90 7.96 5.11 -6.21
N PHE A 91 8.15 4.03 -5.46
CA PHE A 91 8.84 2.81 -5.85
C PHE A 91 7.84 1.66 -5.83
N GLN A 92 7.89 0.80 -6.85
CA GLN A 92 7.05 -0.39 -6.94
C GLN A 92 7.86 -1.59 -6.46
N TYR A 93 7.25 -2.40 -5.59
CA TYR A 93 7.85 -3.64 -5.09
C TYR A 93 7.01 -4.85 -5.48
N GLU A 94 7.67 -5.98 -5.70
CA GLU A 94 7.01 -7.23 -6.00
C GLU A 94 6.37 -7.81 -4.74
N VAL A 95 5.05 -8.02 -4.79
CA VAL A 95 4.27 -8.65 -3.72
C VAL A 95 4.26 -10.15 -3.94
N LYS A 96 4.62 -10.89 -2.89
CA LYS A 96 4.51 -12.35 -2.85
C LYS A 96 3.13 -12.79 -2.39
N ASP A 97 2.63 -12.18 -1.32
CA ASP A 97 1.32 -12.51 -0.73
C ASP A 97 0.80 -11.33 0.09
N TRP A 98 -0.51 -11.31 0.35
CA TRP A 98 -1.11 -10.32 1.24
C TRP A 98 -2.38 -10.87 1.92
N SER A 99 -2.57 -10.52 3.19
CA SER A 99 -3.64 -11.05 4.01
C SER A 99 -4.17 -10.02 5.01
N LEU A 100 -5.40 -10.24 5.49
CA LEU A 100 -5.96 -9.47 6.59
C LEU A 100 -5.43 -9.98 7.93
N LYS A 101 -5.04 -9.05 8.80
CA LYS A 101 -4.82 -9.27 10.23
C LYS A 101 -5.82 -8.43 11.03
N ASP A 102 -5.73 -8.46 12.35
CA ASP A 102 -6.73 -7.87 13.26
C ASP A 102 -7.13 -6.43 12.86
N ASN A 103 -6.15 -5.55 12.68
CA ASN A 103 -6.37 -4.14 12.43
C ASN A 103 -5.51 -3.57 11.29
N TYR A 104 -4.97 -4.42 10.42
CA TYR A 104 -4.16 -4.02 9.28
C TYR A 104 -4.17 -5.07 8.17
N ILE A 105 -3.66 -4.68 7.00
CA ILE A 105 -3.37 -5.59 5.89
C ILE A 105 -1.88 -5.91 5.91
N GLU A 106 -1.55 -7.18 6.07
CA GLU A 106 -0.18 -7.67 5.95
C GLU A 106 0.17 -7.86 4.47
N VAL A 107 1.33 -7.36 4.06
CA VAL A 107 1.89 -7.57 2.73
C VAL A 107 3.26 -8.21 2.87
N ILE A 108 3.46 -9.34 2.22
CA ILE A 108 4.74 -10.05 2.13
C ILE A 108 5.34 -9.79 0.76
N PHE A 109 6.58 -9.34 0.74
CA PHE A 109 7.29 -9.01 -0.49
C PHE A 109 8.25 -10.12 -0.90
N THR A 110 8.52 -10.22 -2.19
CA THR A 110 9.62 -11.08 -2.69
C THR A 110 10.96 -10.51 -2.21
N LYS A 111 11.89 -11.40 -1.85
CA LYS A 111 13.25 -11.01 -1.46
C LYS A 111 13.99 -10.32 -2.60
#